data_AF-A0A7Y2UVC0-F1
#
_entry.id   AF-A0A7Y2UVC0-F1
#
_cell.length_a   1.000
_cell.length_b   1.000
_cell.length_c   1.000
_cell.angle_alpha   90.00
_cell.angle_beta   90.00
_cell.angle_gamma   90.00
#
_symmetry.space_group_name_H-M   'P 1'
#
loop_
_entity.id
_entity.type
_entity.pdbx_description
1 polymer ?
#
loop_
_entity_poly.entity_id
_entity_poly.type
_entity_poly.pdbx_seq_one_letter_code
_entity_poly.pdbx_strand_id
1 'polypeptide(L)'
;EGIYFIGCVSHAIYTPMVRRLNRGETAVTFTFGTVVAGGALLLVYAWGDLVAVEWSSLPIRVWVALFYTAFFATACTVVLLQFATLRLPSAKVMAYTYLTPSWVIVWEIVLGNGVPPTLVLGGVALTILALLLLLRDDEAKKIQGC
;
A
#
# COMPACT_ATOMS: atom_id res chain seq x y z
N GLU A 1 -9.05 14.22 -14.63
CA GLU A 1 -8.13 15.00 -13.78
C GLU A 1 -8.76 15.47 -12.45
N GLY A 2 -9.99 15.99 -12.44
CA GLY A 2 -10.63 16.48 -11.19
C GLY A 2 -10.78 15.42 -10.07
N ILE A 3 -11.17 14.19 -10.40
CA ILE A 3 -11.27 13.09 -9.42
C ILE A 3 -9.90 12.75 -8.81
N TYR A 4 -8.85 12.75 -9.63
CA TYR A 4 -7.48 12.52 -9.17
C TYR A 4 -7.01 13.64 -8.23
N PHE A 5 -7.29 14.91 -8.59
CA PHE A 5 -6.95 16.05 -7.75
C PHE A 5 -7.67 16.00 -6.40
N ILE A 6 -8.97 15.72 -6.39
CA ILE A 6 -9.76 15.56 -5.16
C ILE A 6 -9.20 14.42 -4.31
N GLY A 7 -8.85 13.28 -4.92
CA GLY A 7 -8.21 12.16 -4.22
C GLY A 7 -6.88 12.56 -3.56
N CYS A 8 -6.03 13.31 -4.26
CA CYS A 8 -4.78 13.84 -3.72
C CYS A 8 -5.00 14.81 -2.55
N VAL A 9 -5.97 15.72 -2.68
CA VAL A 9 -6.32 16.68 -1.62
C VAL A 9 -6.86 15.95 -0.39
N SER A 10 -7.78 15.00 -0.57
CA SER A 10 -8.31 14.17 0.51
C SER A 10 -7.21 13.38 1.22
N HIS A 11 -6.26 12.78 0.48
CA HIS A 11 -5.15 12.05 1.07
C HIS A 11 -4.17 12.96 1.83
N ALA A 12 -3.90 14.16 1.32
CA ALA A 12 -3.07 15.15 1.99
C ALA A 12 -3.70 15.63 3.32
N ILE A 13 -5.03 15.80 3.35
CA ILE A 13 -5.77 16.22 4.55
C ILE A 13 -5.86 15.10 5.61
N TYR A 14 -5.81 13.82 5.21
CA TYR A 14 -5.83 12.69 6.15
C TYR A 14 -4.71 12.77 7.19
N THR A 15 -3.46 12.99 6.77
CA THR A 15 -2.29 13.01 7.66
C THR A 15 -2.38 14.02 8.83
N PRO A 16 -2.74 15.31 8.60
CA PRO A 16 -2.94 16.26 9.70
C PRO A 16 -4.20 15.98 10.51
N MET A 17 -5.29 15.49 9.90
CA MET A 17 -6.51 15.13 10.64
C MET A 17 -6.27 13.98 11.63
N VAL A 18 -5.53 12.96 11.22
CA VAL A 18 -5.14 11.82 12.07
C VAL A 18 -4.35 12.32 13.27
N ARG A 19 -3.35 13.19 13.07
CA ARG A 19 -2.57 13.78 14.16
C ARG A 19 -3.41 14.63 15.12
N ARG A 20 -4.40 15.37 14.60
CA ARG A 20 -5.26 16.24 15.40
C ARG A 20 -6.31 15.47 16.21
N LEU A 21 -6.76 14.32 15.69
CA LEU A 21 -7.75 13.46 16.33
C LEU A 21 -7.11 12.43 17.28
N ASN A 22 -5.81 12.16 17.14
CA ASN A 22 -5.09 11.24 18.00
C ASN A 22 -4.78 11.87 19.38
N ARG A 23 -5.74 11.74 20.30
CA ARG A 23 -5.70 12.24 21.70
C ARG A 23 -4.91 11.35 22.68
N GLY A 24 -4.09 10.43 22.17
CA GLY A 24 -3.36 9.44 22.97
C GLY A 24 -3.94 8.02 22.90
N GLU A 25 -4.81 7.75 21.93
CA GLU A 25 -5.33 6.40 21.69
C GLU A 25 -4.28 5.51 21.02
N THR A 26 -4.31 4.20 21.31
CA THR A 26 -3.46 3.22 20.64
C THR A 26 -3.70 3.23 19.14
N ALA A 27 -2.61 3.29 18.36
CA ALA A 27 -2.64 3.32 16.88
C ALA A 27 -3.52 2.22 16.26
N VAL A 28 -3.64 1.07 16.92
CA VAL A 28 -4.48 -0.05 16.49
C VAL A 28 -5.97 0.32 16.48
N THR A 29 -6.47 1.01 17.50
CA THR A 29 -7.89 1.43 17.60
C THR A 29 -8.23 2.41 16.48
N PHE A 30 -7.32 3.34 16.19
CA PHE A 30 -7.49 4.32 15.13
C PHE A 30 -7.49 3.68 13.73
N THR A 31 -6.57 2.74 13.47
CA THR A 31 -6.55 1.99 12.20
C THR A 31 -7.80 1.15 12.04
N PHE A 32 -8.25 0.46 13.10
CA PHE A 32 -9.49 -0.31 13.08
C PHE A 32 -10.69 0.59 12.74
N GLY A 33 -10.84 1.73 13.41
CA GLY A 33 -11.90 2.69 13.12
C GLY A 33 -11.85 3.21 11.67
N THR A 34 -10.66 3.49 11.15
CA THR A 34 -10.48 3.93 9.75
C THR A 34 -10.91 2.85 8.77
N VAL A 35 -10.54 1.58 9.00
CA VAL A 35 -10.89 0.45 8.12
C VAL A 35 -12.39 0.17 8.16
N VAL A 36 -13.01 0.18 9.34
CA VAL A 36 -14.45 -0.02 9.49
C VAL A 36 -15.25 1.11 8.83
N ALA A 37 -14.87 2.37 9.05
CA ALA A 37 -15.52 3.51 8.43
C ALA A 37 -15.34 3.51 6.90
N GLY A 38 -14.13 3.19 6.41
CA GLY A 38 -13.87 3.01 4.99
C GLY A 38 -14.68 1.89 4.36
N GLY A 39 -14.78 0.73 5.03
CA GLY A 39 -15.61 -0.40 4.61
C GLY A 39 -17.10 -0.04 4.56
N ALA A 40 -17.61 0.68 5.55
CA ALA A 40 -18.99 1.14 5.57
C ALA A 40 -19.30 2.13 4.43
N LEU A 41 -18.41 3.10 4.19
CA LEU A 41 -18.55 4.05 3.07
C LEU A 41 -18.51 3.33 1.72
N LEU A 42 -17.59 2.38 1.54
CA LEU A 42 -17.49 1.58 0.33
C LEU A 42 -18.74 0.71 0.13
N LEU A 43 -19.30 0.14 1.19
CA LEU A 43 -20.56 -0.62 1.13
C LEU A 43 -21.73 0.24 0.67
N VAL A 44 -21.87 1.45 1.22
CA VAL A 44 -22.93 2.39 0.81
C VAL A 44 -22.74 2.83 -0.64
N TYR A 45 -21.50 3.16 -1.02
CA TYR A 45 -21.19 3.60 -2.38
C TYR A 45 -21.41 2.50 -3.42
N ALA A 46 -20.95 1.28 -3.14
CA ALA A 46 -21.05 0.14 -4.05
C ALA A 46 -22.36 -0.65 -3.90
N TRP A 47 -23.30 -0.22 -3.06
CA TRP A 47 -24.54 -0.95 -2.76
C TRP A 47 -25.32 -1.36 -4.01
N GLY A 48 -25.47 -0.44 -4.96
CA GLY A 48 -26.16 -0.70 -6.23
C GLY A 48 -25.49 -1.80 -7.05
N ASP A 49 -24.17 -1.77 -7.15
CA ASP A 49 -23.39 -2.77 -7.88
C ASP A 49 -23.43 -4.13 -7.17
N LEU A 50 -23.35 -4.16 -5.82
CA LEU A 50 -23.45 -5.40 -5.04
C LEU A 50 -24.80 -6.11 -5.21
N VAL A 51 -25.90 -5.35 -5.33
CA VAL A 51 -27.24 -5.93 -5.53
C VAL A 51 -27.44 -6.38 -6.97
N ALA A 52 -26.82 -5.71 -7.95
CA ALA A 52 -26.87 -6.08 -9.36
C ALA A 52 -26.01 -7.30 -9.71
N VAL A 53 -25.05 -7.67 -8.87
CA VAL A 53 -24.19 -8.84 -9.08
C VAL A 53 -24.96 -10.13 -8.80
N GLU A 54 -24.96 -11.03 -9.78
CA GLU A 54 -25.43 -12.40 -9.59
C GLU A 54 -24.36 -13.26 -8.90
N TRP A 55 -24.39 -13.28 -7.57
CA TRP A 55 -23.39 -13.97 -6.74
C TRP A 55 -23.25 -15.47 -7.03
N SER A 56 -24.31 -16.11 -7.51
CA SER A 56 -24.34 -17.53 -7.86
C SER A 56 -23.73 -17.85 -9.23
N SER A 57 -23.60 -16.87 -10.12
CA SER A 57 -22.99 -17.07 -11.45
C SER A 57 -21.48 -16.77 -11.46
N LEU A 58 -20.95 -16.24 -10.36
CA LEU A 58 -19.52 -15.93 -10.23
C LEU A 58 -18.66 -17.20 -10.24
N PRO A 59 -17.63 -17.28 -11.10
CA PRO A 59 -16.68 -18.39 -11.10
C PRO A 59 -15.97 -18.57 -9.76
N ILE A 60 -15.70 -19.82 -9.37
CA ILE A 60 -14.99 -20.16 -8.12
C ILE A 60 -13.64 -19.43 -7.97
N ARG A 61 -12.98 -19.10 -9.10
CA ARG A 61 -11.72 -18.35 -9.11
C ARG A 61 -11.84 -16.98 -8.41
N VAL A 62 -12.99 -16.31 -8.52
CA VAL A 62 -13.22 -15.00 -7.89
C VAL A 62 -13.21 -15.15 -6.36
N TRP A 63 -13.89 -16.17 -5.84
CA TRP A 63 -13.93 -16.46 -4.40
C TRP A 63 -12.55 -16.81 -3.85
N VAL A 64 -11.78 -17.62 -4.57
CA VAL A 64 -10.39 -17.94 -4.19
C VAL A 64 -9.52 -16.67 -4.18
N ALA A 65 -9.64 -15.82 -5.20
CA ALA A 65 -8.89 -14.56 -5.28
C ALA A 65 -9.28 -13.59 -4.15
N LEU A 66 -10.56 -13.49 -3.81
CA LEU A 66 -11.06 -12.68 -2.70
C LEU A 66 -10.50 -13.18 -1.36
N PHE A 67 -10.61 -14.50 -1.11
CA PHE A 67 -10.09 -15.10 0.11
C PHE A 67 -8.58 -14.89 0.25
N TYR A 68 -7.83 -15.14 -0.82
CA TYR A 68 -6.39 -14.93 -0.84
C TYR A 68 -6.01 -13.47 -0.54
N THR A 69 -6.68 -12.52 -1.19
CA THR A 69 -6.39 -11.09 -1.04
C THR A 69 -6.76 -10.56 0.34
N ALA A 70 -7.91 -10.96 0.87
CA ALA A 70 -8.37 -10.53 2.18
C ALA A 70 -7.49 -11.12 3.31
N PHE A 71 -7.18 -12.41 3.25
CA PHE A 71 -6.44 -13.08 4.31
C PHE A 71 -4.93 -12.93 4.18
N PHE A 72 -4.34 -13.42 3.08
CA PHE A 72 -2.89 -13.41 2.91
C PHE A 72 -2.38 -12.01 2.55
N ALA A 73 -2.97 -11.37 1.55
CA ALA A 73 -2.43 -10.09 1.08
C ALA A 73 -2.71 -8.95 2.08
N THR A 74 -3.85 -8.96 2.77
CA THR A 74 -4.21 -7.91 3.73
C THR A 74 -3.92 -8.32 5.17
N ALA A 75 -4.61 -9.32 5.73
CA ALA A 75 -4.46 -9.62 7.17
C ALA A 75 -3.04 -10.06 7.55
N CYS A 76 -2.42 -11.00 6.81
CA CYS A 76 -1.05 -11.42 7.08
C CYS A 76 -0.06 -10.26 6.89
N THR A 77 -0.14 -9.52 5.78
CA THR A 77 0.77 -8.38 5.52
C THR A 77 0.66 -7.30 6.59
N VAL A 78 -0.56 -6.95 7.01
CA VAL A 78 -0.77 -5.97 8.08
C VAL A 78 -0.15 -6.47 9.39
N VAL A 79 -0.35 -7.74 9.76
CA VAL A 79 0.25 -8.31 10.97
C VAL A 79 1.78 -8.33 10.89
N LEU A 80 2.35 -8.76 9.76
CA LEU A 80 3.80 -8.75 9.54
C LEU A 80 4.37 -7.33 9.58
N LEU A 81 3.69 -6.35 8.97
CA LEU A 81 4.09 -4.95 9.01
C LEU A 81 4.02 -4.38 10.43
N GLN A 82 2.97 -4.68 11.18
CA GLN A 82 2.84 -4.28 12.59
C GLN A 82 3.93 -4.92 13.45
N PHE A 83 4.32 -6.16 13.17
CA PHE A 83 5.45 -6.80 13.83
C PHE A 83 6.79 -6.14 13.46
N ALA A 84 6.99 -5.85 12.17
CA ALA A 84 8.20 -5.23 11.66
C ALA A 84 8.38 -3.79 12.15
N THR A 85 7.32 -2.98 12.21
CA THR A 85 7.37 -1.59 12.69
C THR A 85 7.76 -1.48 14.17
N LEU A 86 7.47 -2.51 14.96
CA LEU A 86 7.91 -2.60 16.36
C LEU A 86 9.38 -3.03 16.51
N ARG A 87 9.99 -3.61 15.47
CA ARG A 87 11.35 -4.19 15.50
C ARG A 87 12.35 -3.46 14.60
N LEU A 88 11.91 -2.67 13.63
CA LEU A 88 12.73 -2.03 12.59
C LEU A 88 12.39 -0.54 12.42
N PRO A 89 13.37 0.33 12.13
CA PRO A 89 13.12 1.75 11.86
C PRO A 89 12.17 1.95 10.66
N SER A 90 11.12 2.76 10.85
CA SER A 90 10.09 3.10 9.84
C SER A 90 10.65 3.55 8.47
N ALA A 91 11.86 4.13 8.45
CA ALA A 91 12.58 4.51 7.24
C ALA A 91 12.76 3.35 6.23
N LYS A 92 13.02 2.13 6.72
CA LYS A 92 13.22 0.95 5.84
C LYS A 92 11.93 0.42 5.22
N VAL A 93 10.79 0.62 5.89
CA VAL A 93 9.48 0.18 5.39
C VAL A 93 9.04 1.03 4.20
N MET A 94 9.27 2.34 4.27
CA MET A 94 8.92 3.24 3.17
C MET A 94 9.79 3.00 1.92
N ALA A 95 11.08 2.69 2.14
CA ALA A 95 12.00 2.30 1.07
C ALA A 95 11.52 1.04 0.32
N TYR A 96 11.01 0.04 1.05
CA TYR A 96 10.44 -1.16 0.45
C TYR A 96 9.21 -0.85 -0.42
N THR A 97 8.35 0.07 0.01
CA THR A 97 7.17 0.50 -0.76
C THR A 97 7.52 1.04 -2.15
N TYR A 98 8.64 1.76 -2.27
CA TYR A 98 9.12 2.27 -3.56
C TYR A 98 9.70 1.19 -4.47
N LEU A 99 10.10 0.04 -3.92
CA LEU A 99 10.65 -1.08 -4.68
C LEU A 99 9.55 -2.02 -5.20
N THR A 100 8.39 -2.07 -4.53
CA THR A 100 7.21 -2.85 -4.96
C THR A 100 6.87 -2.68 -6.44
N PRO A 101 6.71 -1.46 -7.01
CA PRO A 101 6.39 -1.32 -8.43
C PRO A 101 7.50 -1.85 -9.35
N SER A 102 8.77 -1.72 -8.96
CA SER A 102 9.91 -2.29 -9.73
C SER A 102 9.85 -3.81 -9.78
N TRP A 103 9.53 -4.47 -8.67
CA TRP A 103 9.37 -5.93 -8.62
C TRP A 103 8.19 -6.44 -9.44
N VAL A 104 7.06 -5.72 -9.42
CA VAL A 104 5.88 -6.04 -10.26
C VAL A 104 6.25 -5.99 -11.75
N ILE A 105 7.01 -4.97 -12.18
CA ILE A 105 7.47 -4.84 -13.58
C ILE A 105 8.36 -6.02 -13.99
N VAL A 106 9.24 -6.50 -13.12
CA VAL A 106 10.07 -7.68 -13.40
C VAL A 106 9.18 -8.90 -13.65
N TRP A 107 8.14 -9.11 -12.83
CA TRP A 107 7.18 -10.19 -13.02
C TRP A 107 6.37 -10.06 -14.30
N GLU A 108 5.91 -8.85 -14.66
CA GLU A 108 5.21 -8.60 -15.93
C GLU A 108 6.07 -8.98 -17.15
N ILE A 109 7.37 -8.67 -17.11
CA ILE A 109 8.32 -9.04 -18.17
C ILE A 109 8.52 -10.56 -18.21
N VAL A 110 8.70 -11.20 -17.05
CA VAL A 110 8.90 -12.66 -16.93
C VAL A 110 7.66 -13.45 -17.37
N LEU A 111 6.46 -12.93 -17.10
CA LEU A 111 5.18 -13.54 -17.47
C LEU A 111 4.81 -13.32 -18.95
N GLY A 112 5.61 -12.55 -19.69
CA GLY A 112 5.45 -12.37 -21.14
C GLY A 112 4.36 -11.37 -21.54
N ASN A 113 3.85 -10.56 -20.61
CA ASN A 113 2.80 -9.55 -20.89
C ASN A 113 3.29 -8.33 -21.70
N GLY A 114 4.56 -8.35 -22.14
CA GLY A 114 5.19 -7.29 -22.92
C GLY A 114 6.04 -6.37 -22.05
N VAL A 115 6.96 -5.65 -22.69
CA VAL A 115 7.85 -4.71 -21.99
C VAL A 115 7.10 -3.39 -21.79
N PRO A 116 6.97 -2.88 -20.55
CA PRO A 116 6.34 -1.58 -20.32
C PRO A 116 7.12 -0.45 -21.03
N PRO A 117 6.49 0.72 -21.26
CA PRO A 117 7.12 1.84 -21.97
C PRO A 117 8.51 2.16 -21.38
N THR A 118 9.50 2.43 -22.23
CA THR A 118 10.90 2.69 -21.83
C THR A 118 11.03 3.80 -20.77
N LEU A 119 10.08 4.73 -20.71
CA LEU A 119 9.98 5.76 -19.68
C LEU A 119 9.77 5.20 -18.26
N VAL A 120 9.02 4.09 -18.13
CA VAL A 120 8.75 3.41 -16.86
C VAL A 120 10.00 2.68 -16.36
N LEU A 121 10.78 2.08 -17.29
CA LEU A 121 12.09 1.49 -16.97
C LEU A 121 13.08 2.55 -16.47
N GLY A 122 13.06 3.74 -17.05
CA GLY A 122 13.84 4.88 -16.56
C GLY A 122 13.45 5.29 -15.14
N GLY A 123 12.14 5.35 -14.84
CA GLY A 123 11.63 5.60 -13.49
C GLY A 123 12.10 4.56 -12.47
N VAL A 124 12.10 3.28 -12.83
CA VAL A 124 12.61 2.18 -11.99
C VAL A 124 14.11 2.29 -11.74
N ALA A 125 14.90 2.62 -12.76
CA ALA A 125 16.34 2.84 -12.57
C ALA A 125 16.61 3.99 -11.59
N LEU A 126 15.80 5.05 -11.66
CA LEU A 126 15.91 6.22 -10.80
C LEU A 126 15.48 5.92 -9.35
N THR A 127 14.44 5.10 -9.14
CA THR A 127 14.07 4.66 -7.78
C THR A 127 15.12 3.73 -7.17
N ILE A 128 15.71 2.82 -7.95
CA ILE A 128 16.82 1.96 -7.50
C ILE A 128 18.04 2.80 -7.12
N LEU A 129 18.41 3.79 -7.93
CA LEU A 129 19.51 4.72 -7.62
C LEU A 129 19.24 5.52 -6.35
N ALA A 130 18.03 6.06 -6.19
CA ALA A 130 17.63 6.80 -5.00
C ALA A 130 17.69 5.92 -3.74
N LEU A 131 17.24 4.66 -3.84
CA LEU A 131 17.30 3.69 -2.73
C LEU A 131 18.74 3.32 -2.37
N LEU A 132 19.62 3.12 -3.35
CA LEU A 132 21.04 2.85 -3.13
C LEU A 132 21.73 4.03 -2.43
N LEU A 133 21.39 5.25 -2.82
CA LEU A 133 21.94 6.47 -2.23
C LEU A 133 21.41 6.67 -0.79
N LEU A 134 20.12 6.45 -0.57
CA LEU A 134 19.49 6.49 0.76
C LEU A 134 20.09 5.44 1.71
N LEU A 135 20.30 4.21 1.25
CA LEU A 135 20.87 3.14 2.07
C LEU A 135 22.33 3.43 2.44
N ARG A 136 23.09 4.03 1.51
CA ARG A 136 24.48 4.46 1.77
C ARG A 136 24.55 5.57 2.82
N ASP A 137 23.62 6.52 2.79
CA ASP A 137 23.55 7.60 3.78
C ASP A 137 23.06 7.08 5.14
N ASP A 138 22.15 6.10 5.18
CA ASP A 138 21.73 5.41 6.42
C ASP A 138 22.90 4.65 7.07
N GLU A 139 23.77 3.98 6.28
CA GLU A 139 24.99 3.37 6.81
C GLU A 139 26.01 4.41 7.27
N ALA A 140 26.25 5.47 6.48
CA ALA A 140 27.18 6.55 6.85
C ALA A 140 26.78 7.25 8.16
N LYS A 141 25.48 7.50 8.34
CA LYS A 141 24.92 8.09 9.56
C LYS A 141 25.01 7.15 10.78
N LYS A 142 24.92 5.84 10.57
CA LYS A 142 25.12 4.83 11.62
C LYS A 142 26.59 4.69 12.04
N ILE A 143 27.54 4.94 11.12
CA ILE A 143 28.99 4.90 11.37
C ILE A 143 29.47 6.17 12.11
N GLN A 144 28.89 7.35 11.83
CA GLN A 144 29.23 8.62 12.50
C GLN A 144 28.60 8.81 13.90
N GLY A 145 27.69 7.93 14.30
CA GLY A 145 27.00 7.98 15.60
C GLY A 145 27.61 7.07 16.69
N CYS A 146 28.78 6.48 16.44
CA CYS A 146 29.61 5.77 17.43
C CYS A 146 30.84 6.61 17.76
#